data_AF-A0A9W6PFI9-F1
#
_entry.id   AF-A0A9W6PFI9-F1
#
_cell.length_a   1.000
_cell.length_b   1.000
_cell.length_c   1.000
_cell.angle_alpha   90.00
_cell.angle_beta   90.00
_cell.angle_gamma   90.00
#
_symmetry.space_group_name_H-M   'P 1'
#
loop_
_entity.id
_entity.type
_entity.pdbx_description
1 polymer ?
#
loop_
_entity_poly.entity_id
_entity_poly.type
_entity_poly.pdbx_seq_one_letter_code
_entity_poly.pdbx_strand_id
1 'polypeptide(L)'
;MEIARLVLDYLRVLLWPLVVLLGVWIVRRQIPEIASRVTRLETPVGTVELEARKVNEAAEAVAQQSLVVPEPLPEPAPITAEQLLTEARDLVGPSPDAAVLIAWRAVDQRFQQLMREIHGSDVRYVNPRKALDDLVPLGMSADAAALLPQLASVRAKVAHEATSLTPATALGYIESCEIILQQLNGLDLPGDRTA
;
A
#
# COMPACT_ATOMS: atom_id res chain seq x y z
N MET A 1 -25.00 -45.32 -20.87
CA MET A 1 -23.82 -44.64 -20.27
C MET A 1 -23.81 -43.13 -20.54
N GLU A 2 -24.94 -42.48 -20.80
CA GLU A 2 -24.99 -41.02 -21.07
C GLU A 2 -25.38 -40.18 -19.84
N ILE A 3 -26.11 -40.77 -18.89
CA ILE A 3 -26.60 -40.09 -17.67
C ILE A 3 -25.43 -39.64 -16.78
N ALA A 4 -24.35 -40.42 -16.68
CA ALA A 4 -23.18 -40.08 -15.87
C ALA A 4 -22.39 -38.86 -16.40
N ARG A 5 -22.40 -38.61 -17.71
CA ARG A 5 -21.72 -37.44 -18.31
C ARG A 5 -22.53 -36.16 -18.12
N LEU A 6 -23.85 -36.24 -18.28
CA LEU A 6 -24.74 -35.10 -18.04
C LEU A 6 -24.60 -34.59 -16.61
N VAL A 7 -24.65 -35.48 -15.61
CA VAL A 7 -24.55 -35.09 -14.20
C VAL A 7 -23.20 -34.41 -13.90
N LEU A 8 -22.11 -34.84 -14.54
CA LEU A 8 -20.79 -34.23 -14.36
C LEU A 8 -20.70 -32.82 -14.94
N ASP A 9 -21.28 -32.58 -16.12
CA ASP A 9 -21.29 -31.25 -16.74
C ASP A 9 -22.21 -30.28 -15.98
N TYR A 10 -23.37 -30.75 -15.52
CA TYR A 10 -24.26 -29.96 -14.67
C TYR A 10 -23.60 -29.64 -13.32
N LEU A 11 -22.90 -30.59 -12.70
CA LEU A 11 -22.15 -30.34 -11.45
C LEU A 11 -21.05 -29.30 -11.65
N ARG A 12 -20.32 -29.33 -12.76
CA ARG A 12 -19.26 -28.35 -13.05
C ARG A 12 -19.80 -26.94 -13.26
N VAL A 13 -20.94 -26.81 -13.95
CA VAL A 13 -21.62 -25.52 -14.18
C VAL A 13 -22.30 -25.01 -12.91
N LEU A 14 -22.86 -25.90 -12.07
CA LEU A 14 -23.45 -25.52 -10.77
C LEU A 14 -22.41 -25.26 -9.68
N LEU A 15 -21.18 -25.74 -9.84
CA LEU A 15 -20.13 -25.55 -8.83
C LEU A 15 -19.78 -24.07 -8.65
N TRP A 16 -19.65 -23.34 -9.76
CA TRP A 16 -19.38 -21.90 -9.73
C TRP A 16 -20.45 -21.10 -8.97
N PRO A 17 -21.76 -21.17 -9.31
CA PRO A 17 -22.78 -20.44 -8.60
C PRO A 17 -22.90 -20.93 -7.16
N LEU A 18 -22.69 -22.22 -6.88
CA LEU A 18 -22.70 -22.73 -5.50
C LEU A 18 -21.55 -22.14 -4.68
N VAL A 19 -20.33 -22.06 -5.24
CA VAL A 19 -19.15 -21.46 -4.58
C VAL A 19 -19.33 -19.96 -4.39
N VAL A 20 -19.83 -19.24 -5.41
CA VAL A 20 -20.11 -17.81 -5.31
C VAL A 20 -21.19 -17.56 -4.26
N LEU A 21 -22.27 -18.34 -4.27
CA LEU A 21 -23.38 -18.18 -3.34
C LEU A 21 -22.94 -18.54 -1.91
N LEU A 22 -22.11 -19.58 -1.73
CA LEU A 22 -21.52 -19.93 -0.44
C LEU A 22 -20.52 -18.86 0.03
N GLY A 23 -19.72 -18.29 -0.86
CA GLY A 23 -18.81 -17.19 -0.55
C GLY A 23 -19.56 -15.93 -0.12
N VAL A 24 -20.57 -15.51 -0.89
CA VAL A 24 -21.46 -14.40 -0.53
C VAL A 24 -22.19 -14.68 0.78
N TRP A 25 -22.60 -15.94 1.02
CA TRP A 25 -23.27 -16.32 2.25
C TRP A 25 -22.34 -16.28 3.47
N ILE A 26 -21.10 -16.77 3.35
CA ILE A 26 -20.09 -16.69 4.42
C ILE A 26 -19.74 -15.23 4.71
N VAL A 27 -19.51 -14.42 3.67
CA VAL A 27 -19.25 -12.97 3.82
C VAL A 27 -20.44 -12.30 4.51
N ARG A 28 -21.68 -12.59 4.08
CA ARG A 28 -22.89 -12.06 4.75
C ARG A 28 -23.05 -12.53 6.19
N ARG A 29 -22.61 -13.74 6.52
CA ARG A 29 -22.64 -14.27 7.90
C ARG A 29 -21.56 -13.66 8.79
N GLN A 30 -20.44 -13.17 8.22
CA GLN A 30 -19.37 -12.49 8.96
C GLN A 30 -19.57 -10.96 9.06
N ILE A 31 -20.40 -10.36 8.21
CA ILE A 31 -20.75 -8.92 8.31
C ILE A 31 -21.44 -8.51 9.63
N PRO A 32 -22.30 -9.30 10.31
CA PRO A 32 -22.89 -8.85 11.57
C PRO A 32 -21.89 -8.68 12.73
N GLU A 33 -20.70 -9.30 12.69
CA GLU A 33 -19.67 -9.08 13.74
C GLU A 33 -18.79 -7.84 13.50
N ILE A 34 -18.64 -7.39 12.25
CA ILE A 34 -17.80 -6.22 11.93
C ILE A 34 -18.65 -4.97 11.72
N ALA A 35 -19.86 -5.08 11.17
CA ALA A 35 -20.76 -3.93 10.98
C ALA A 35 -21.28 -3.36 12.32
N SER A 36 -21.33 -4.15 13.38
CA SER A 36 -21.60 -3.66 14.74
C SER A 36 -20.39 -2.97 15.39
N ARG A 37 -19.17 -3.11 14.82
CA ARG A 37 -17.94 -2.47 15.32
C ARG A 37 -17.52 -1.23 14.55
N VAL A 38 -18.00 -1.02 13.32
CA VAL A 38 -17.65 0.19 12.54
C VAL A 38 -18.63 1.35 12.75
N THR A 39 -19.84 1.09 13.27
CA THR A 39 -20.77 2.15 13.76
C THR A 39 -20.70 2.34 15.27
N ARG A 40 -19.75 1.67 15.92
CA ARG A 40 -19.48 1.74 17.35
C ARG A 40 -17.97 1.87 17.58
N LEU A 41 -17.41 2.94 17.03
CA LEU A 41 -16.32 3.65 17.70
C LEU A 41 -16.91 4.34 18.94
N GLU A 42 -17.38 3.52 19.88
CA GLU A 42 -17.23 3.84 21.28
C GLU A 42 -15.76 3.60 21.56
N THR A 43 -14.94 4.63 21.36
CA THR A 43 -13.75 4.85 22.16
C THR A 43 -14.22 4.91 23.62
N PRO A 44 -13.93 3.92 24.47
CA PRO A 44 -14.12 4.03 25.91
C PRO A 44 -12.90 4.73 26.51
N VAL A 45 -12.52 5.85 25.90
CA VAL A 45 -11.84 7.00 26.51
C VAL A 45 -12.34 8.21 25.71
N GLY A 46 -13.65 8.41 25.76
CA GLY A 46 -14.29 9.61 25.24
C GLY A 46 -14.06 10.76 26.22
N THR A 47 -13.04 11.58 25.96
CA THR A 47 -13.00 13.01 26.30
C THR A 47 -12.03 13.75 25.38
N VAL A 48 -12.22 13.69 24.05
CA VAL A 48 -11.45 14.55 23.13
C VAL A 48 -12.14 15.91 22.90
N GLU A 49 -13.35 16.14 23.42
CA GLU A 49 -14.00 17.46 23.37
C GLU A 49 -13.88 18.28 24.67
N LEU A 50 -13.26 17.74 25.74
CA LEU A 50 -12.99 18.48 26.99
C LEU A 50 -11.53 18.92 27.17
N GLU A 51 -10.64 18.55 26.23
CA GLU A 51 -9.25 19.00 26.23
C GLU A 51 -9.01 20.25 25.40
N ALA A 52 -9.78 20.53 24.34
CA ALA A 52 -9.63 21.79 23.61
C ALA A 52 -9.86 23.03 24.49
N ARG A 53 -10.65 22.90 25.57
CA ARG A 53 -10.91 24.00 26.52
C ARG A 53 -9.98 24.01 27.74
N LYS A 54 -9.51 22.85 28.22
CA LYS A 54 -8.55 22.77 29.33
C LYS A 54 -7.09 22.93 28.90
N VAL A 55 -6.76 22.58 27.65
CA VAL A 55 -5.43 22.85 27.07
C VAL A 55 -5.22 24.35 26.90
N ASN A 56 -6.28 25.14 26.71
CA ASN A 56 -6.16 26.60 26.63
C ASN A 56 -5.86 27.23 28.01
N GLU A 57 -6.52 26.77 29.09
CA GLU A 57 -6.21 27.24 30.47
C GLU A 57 -4.88 26.68 31.00
N ALA A 58 -4.50 25.45 30.64
CA ALA A 58 -3.18 24.90 31.00
C ALA A 58 -2.05 25.54 30.18
N ALA A 59 -2.31 25.98 28.95
CA ALA A 59 -1.37 26.76 28.15
C ALA A 59 -1.12 28.15 28.76
N GLU A 60 -2.12 28.80 29.36
CA GLU A 60 -1.93 30.08 30.06
C GLU A 60 -1.12 29.94 31.36
N ALA A 61 -1.23 28.81 32.07
CA ALA A 61 -0.42 28.54 33.27
C ALA A 61 1.05 28.23 32.95
N VAL A 62 1.31 27.55 31.81
CA VAL A 62 2.67 27.28 31.32
C VAL A 62 3.29 28.53 30.66
N ALA A 63 2.47 29.41 30.08
CA ALA A 63 2.91 30.67 29.48
C ALA A 63 3.56 31.64 30.50
N GLN A 64 3.26 31.51 31.80
CA GLN A 64 3.89 32.34 32.84
C GLN A 64 5.17 31.73 33.43
N GLN A 65 5.50 30.47 33.13
CA GLN A 65 6.67 29.79 33.71
C GLN A 65 7.81 29.47 32.73
N SER A 66 7.60 29.57 31.42
CA SER A 66 8.66 29.37 30.43
C SER A 66 8.82 30.56 29.49
N LEU A 67 9.53 31.59 29.96
CA LEU A 67 10.19 32.61 29.11
C LEU A 67 11.40 32.04 28.34
N VAL A 68 11.38 30.75 28.00
CA VAL A 68 12.38 30.10 27.16
C VAL A 68 11.62 29.52 25.97
N VAL A 69 11.63 30.26 24.88
CA VAL A 69 11.08 29.86 23.57
C VAL A 69 11.77 28.55 23.16
N PRO A 70 11.09 27.39 23.11
CA PRO A 70 11.64 26.22 22.45
C PRO A 70 11.57 26.49 20.94
N GLU A 71 12.71 26.41 20.29
CA GLU A 71 12.86 26.42 18.84
C GLU A 71 11.86 25.44 18.20
N PRO A 72 11.15 25.83 17.12
CA PRO A 72 10.19 24.94 16.49
C PRO A 72 10.89 23.66 16.04
N LEU A 73 10.46 22.52 16.59
CA LEU A 73 10.91 21.21 16.13
C LEU A 73 10.64 21.11 14.63
N PRO A 74 11.62 20.72 13.80
CA PRO A 74 11.41 20.53 12.37
C PRO A 74 10.31 19.47 12.16
N GLU A 75 9.34 19.76 11.29
CA GLU A 75 8.40 18.75 10.82
C GLU A 75 9.18 17.52 10.35
N PRO A 76 8.77 16.29 10.71
CA PRO A 76 9.48 15.09 10.28
C PRO A 76 9.49 15.05 8.76
N ALA A 77 10.69 15.10 8.18
CA ALA A 77 10.90 15.07 6.74
C ALA A 77 10.19 13.82 6.14
N PRO A 78 9.60 13.94 4.93
CA PRO A 78 9.00 12.79 4.26
C PRO A 78 10.05 11.70 4.06
N ILE A 79 9.73 10.47 4.46
CA ILE A 79 10.62 9.32 4.32
C ILE A 79 10.91 9.10 2.83
N THR A 80 12.18 9.06 2.45
CA THR A 80 12.60 8.89 1.05
C THR A 80 12.62 7.41 0.64
N ALA A 81 12.62 7.17 -0.68
CA ALA A 81 12.71 5.81 -1.21
C ALA A 81 14.02 5.12 -0.79
N GLU A 82 15.13 5.87 -0.74
CA GLU A 82 16.44 5.37 -0.31
C GLU A 82 16.44 4.97 1.16
N GLN A 83 15.76 5.74 2.02
CA GLN A 83 15.61 5.42 3.43
C GLN A 83 14.82 4.12 3.62
N LEU A 84 13.72 3.95 2.89
CA LEU A 84 12.94 2.71 2.93
C LEU A 84 13.73 1.50 2.42
N LEU A 85 14.51 1.65 1.35
CA LEU A 85 15.35 0.55 0.86
C LEU A 85 16.47 0.19 1.83
N THR A 86 17.03 1.17 2.54
CA THR A 86 18.02 0.95 3.60
C THR A 86 17.38 0.19 4.77
N GLU A 87 16.22 0.64 5.24
CA GLU A 87 15.45 -0.04 6.28
C GLU A 87 15.06 -1.47 5.87
N ALA A 88 14.63 -1.66 4.62
CA ALA A 88 14.32 -2.99 4.09
C ALA A 88 15.53 -3.93 4.16
N ARG A 89 16.73 -3.46 3.83
CA ARG A 89 17.96 -4.25 3.91
C ARG A 89 18.28 -4.67 5.34
N ASP A 90 18.16 -3.74 6.28
CA ASP A 90 18.41 -4.03 7.71
C ASP A 90 17.44 -5.09 8.25
N LEU A 91 16.23 -5.18 7.66
CA LEU A 91 15.22 -6.16 8.03
C LEU A 91 15.37 -7.53 7.36
N VAL A 92 16.23 -7.70 6.34
CA VAL A 92 16.36 -8.97 5.61
C VAL A 92 16.72 -10.15 6.53
N GLY A 93 17.62 -9.93 7.49
CA GLY A 93 18.02 -10.94 8.47
C GLY A 93 16.90 -11.26 9.48
N PRO A 94 16.40 -10.27 10.25
CA PRO A 94 15.43 -10.51 11.30
C PRO A 94 14.01 -10.82 10.80
N SER A 95 13.59 -10.28 9.64
CA SER A 95 12.26 -10.48 9.06
C SER A 95 12.25 -10.26 7.54
N PRO A 96 12.56 -11.30 6.74
CA PRO A 96 12.54 -11.24 5.28
C PRO A 96 11.21 -10.76 4.69
N ASP A 97 10.10 -11.14 5.33
CA ASP A 97 8.75 -10.78 4.89
C ASP A 97 8.51 -9.27 5.08
N ALA A 98 8.93 -8.71 6.22
CA ALA A 98 8.84 -7.27 6.47
C ALA A 98 9.73 -6.47 5.50
N ALA A 99 10.94 -6.96 5.21
CA ALA A 99 11.84 -6.35 4.24
C ALA A 99 11.19 -6.17 2.87
N VAL A 100 10.47 -7.18 2.37
CA VAL A 100 9.71 -7.11 1.10
C VAL A 100 8.60 -6.05 1.14
N LEU A 101 7.85 -5.98 2.25
CA LEU A 101 6.77 -5.00 2.40
C LEU A 101 7.29 -3.55 2.43
N ILE A 102 8.40 -3.31 3.13
CA ILE A 102 9.05 -1.99 3.19
C ILE A 102 9.63 -1.61 1.83
N ALA A 103 10.33 -2.53 1.14
CA ALA A 103 10.88 -2.26 -0.18
C ALA A 103 9.79 -1.94 -1.22
N TRP A 104 8.66 -2.67 -1.19
CA TRP A 104 7.51 -2.37 -2.05
C TRP A 104 6.95 -0.96 -1.81
N ARG A 105 6.91 -0.50 -0.55
CA ARG A 105 6.40 0.82 -0.21
C ARG A 105 7.16 1.93 -0.92
N ALA A 106 8.47 1.80 -1.08
CA ALA A 106 9.30 2.76 -1.83
C ALA A 106 8.85 2.87 -3.30
N VAL A 107 8.65 1.73 -3.96
CA VAL A 107 8.16 1.66 -5.35
C VAL A 107 6.76 2.27 -5.47
N ASP A 108 5.85 1.86 -4.59
CA ASP A 108 4.45 2.31 -4.61
C ASP A 108 4.35 3.82 -4.38
N GLN A 109 5.11 4.37 -3.43
CA GLN A 109 5.12 5.82 -3.20
C GLN A 109 5.59 6.60 -4.43
N ARG A 110 6.67 6.16 -5.08
CA ARG A 110 7.18 6.85 -6.28
C ARG A 110 6.20 6.71 -7.45
N PHE A 111 5.63 5.53 -7.65
CA PHE A 111 4.61 5.30 -8.67
C PHE A 111 3.38 6.19 -8.44
N GLN A 112 2.85 6.26 -7.22
CA GLN A 112 1.72 7.13 -6.87
C GLN A 112 2.05 8.61 -7.06
N GLN A 113 3.28 9.02 -6.73
CA GLN A 113 3.74 10.38 -6.98
C GLN A 113 3.74 10.71 -8.47
N LEU A 114 4.30 9.83 -9.31
CA LEU A 114 4.32 10.00 -10.77
C LEU A 114 2.90 10.07 -11.35
N MET A 115 1.99 9.23 -10.89
CA MET A 115 0.59 9.26 -11.33
C MET A 115 -0.09 10.59 -10.99
N ARG A 116 0.22 11.18 -9.83
CA ARG A 116 -0.26 12.53 -9.48
C ARG A 116 0.37 13.61 -10.35
N GLU A 117 1.64 13.48 -10.72
CA GLU A 117 2.34 14.41 -11.61
C GLU A 117 1.79 14.37 -13.04
N ILE A 118 1.47 13.16 -13.56
CA ILE A 118 0.96 12.98 -14.93
C ILE A 118 -0.52 13.33 -15.05
N HIS A 119 -1.35 12.91 -14.10
CA HIS A 119 -2.81 13.04 -14.20
C HIS A 119 -3.42 14.15 -13.33
N GLY A 120 -2.62 14.75 -12.44
CA GLY A 120 -3.08 15.73 -11.47
C GLY A 120 -3.65 15.11 -10.18
N SER A 121 -3.83 15.94 -9.17
CA SER A 121 -4.23 15.55 -7.80
C SER A 121 -5.65 14.99 -7.66
N ASP A 122 -6.50 15.15 -8.68
CA ASP A 122 -7.93 14.87 -8.62
C ASP A 122 -8.30 13.45 -9.12
N VAL A 123 -7.32 12.64 -9.47
CA VAL A 123 -7.57 11.32 -10.07
C VAL A 123 -7.88 10.29 -9.00
N ARG A 124 -9.18 10.05 -8.79
CA ARG A 124 -9.70 9.06 -7.83
C ARG A 124 -9.42 7.59 -8.19
N TYR A 125 -9.06 7.27 -9.43
CA TYR A 125 -8.76 5.89 -9.84
C TYR A 125 -8.02 5.82 -11.18
N VAL A 126 -6.75 5.43 -11.16
CA VAL A 126 -6.03 5.01 -12.37
C VAL A 126 -6.06 3.49 -12.43
N ASN A 127 -6.55 2.92 -13.52
CA ASN A 127 -6.42 1.48 -13.77
C ASN A 127 -4.92 1.14 -13.85
N PRO A 128 -4.39 0.20 -13.04
CA PRO A 128 -2.95 -0.12 -13.01
C PRO A 128 -2.36 -0.48 -14.37
N ARG A 129 -3.13 -1.12 -15.26
CA ARG A 129 -2.65 -1.41 -16.63
C ARG A 129 -2.50 -0.14 -17.45
N LYS A 130 -3.52 0.72 -17.39
CA LYS A 130 -3.49 2.00 -18.09
C LYS A 130 -2.35 2.89 -17.58
N ALA A 131 -2.14 2.90 -16.26
CA ALA A 131 -1.01 3.60 -15.66
C ALA A 131 0.34 3.14 -16.23
N LEU A 132 0.54 1.83 -16.41
CA LEU A 132 1.76 1.31 -17.02
C LEU A 132 1.87 1.68 -18.51
N ASP A 133 0.76 1.61 -19.26
CA ASP A 133 0.72 2.03 -20.67
C ASP A 133 1.09 3.51 -20.83
N ASP A 134 0.76 4.35 -19.85
CA ASP A 134 1.09 5.78 -19.82
C ASP A 134 2.57 6.04 -19.48
N LEU A 135 3.28 5.10 -18.81
CA LEU A 135 4.70 5.25 -18.44
C LEU A 135 5.67 4.85 -19.55
N VAL A 136 5.29 3.91 -20.44
CA VAL A 136 6.16 3.45 -21.54
C VAL A 136 6.56 4.59 -22.50
N PRO A 137 5.64 5.47 -22.95
CA PRO A 137 5.99 6.63 -23.76
C PRO A 137 6.94 7.63 -23.07
N LEU A 138 7.01 7.62 -21.73
CA LEU A 138 7.85 8.51 -20.92
C LEU A 138 9.27 7.95 -20.70
N GLY A 139 9.59 6.81 -21.31
CA GLY A 139 10.92 6.20 -21.25
C GLY A 139 11.03 4.96 -20.35
N MET A 140 9.92 4.46 -19.80
CA MET A 140 9.94 3.20 -19.06
C MET A 140 10.18 2.03 -20.03
N SER A 141 11.17 1.19 -19.74
CA SER A 141 11.40 -0.03 -20.51
C SER A 141 10.23 -1.02 -20.38
N ALA A 142 9.94 -1.75 -21.45
CA ALA A 142 8.88 -2.77 -21.46
C ALA A 142 9.11 -3.86 -20.40
N ASP A 143 10.38 -4.22 -20.15
CA ASP A 143 10.76 -5.19 -19.12
C ASP A 143 10.44 -4.66 -17.71
N ALA A 144 10.75 -3.39 -17.44
CA ALA A 144 10.40 -2.76 -16.16
C ALA A 144 8.88 -2.66 -15.96
N ALA A 145 8.14 -2.30 -17.00
CA ALA A 145 6.67 -2.26 -16.95
C ALA A 145 6.07 -3.66 -16.69
N ALA A 146 6.67 -4.71 -17.24
CA ALA A 146 6.25 -6.10 -17.00
C ALA A 146 6.65 -6.63 -15.62
N LEU A 147 7.72 -6.09 -15.02
CA LEU A 147 8.22 -6.49 -13.70
C LEU A 147 7.40 -5.89 -12.54
N LEU A 148 6.86 -4.68 -12.70
CA LEU A 148 6.03 -4.03 -11.67
C LEU A 148 4.85 -4.89 -11.14
N PRO A 149 3.99 -5.48 -12.00
CA PRO A 149 2.90 -6.33 -11.54
C PRO A 149 3.39 -7.64 -10.92
N GLN A 150 4.56 -8.13 -11.31
CA GLN A 150 5.16 -9.33 -10.71
C GLN A 150 5.59 -9.03 -9.26
N LEU A 151 6.26 -7.90 -9.03
CA LEU A 151 6.63 -7.46 -7.68
C LEU A 151 5.39 -7.25 -6.81
N ALA A 152 4.35 -6.59 -7.34
CA ALA A 152 3.08 -6.42 -6.65
C ALA A 152 2.46 -7.76 -6.23
N SER A 153 2.55 -8.78 -7.10
CA SER A 153 2.04 -10.12 -6.80
C SER A 153 2.82 -10.82 -5.69
N VAL A 154 4.14 -10.64 -5.62
CA VAL A 154 4.98 -11.20 -4.55
C VAL A 154 4.62 -10.53 -3.22
N ARG A 155 4.53 -9.20 -3.18
CA ARG A 155 4.08 -8.46 -1.99
C ARG A 155 2.67 -8.89 -1.57
N ALA A 156 1.76 -9.13 -2.52
CA ALA A 156 0.41 -9.61 -2.20
C ALA A 156 0.45 -11.00 -1.54
N LYS A 157 1.27 -11.93 -2.06
CA LYS A 157 1.45 -13.25 -1.45
C LYS A 157 2.03 -13.15 -0.04
N VAL A 158 3.10 -12.38 0.15
CA VAL A 158 3.73 -12.18 1.48
C VAL A 158 2.76 -11.57 2.48
N ALA A 159 1.88 -10.65 2.05
CA ALA A 159 0.92 -10.01 2.93
C ALA A 159 -0.24 -10.93 3.36
N HIS A 160 -0.63 -11.91 2.53
CA HIS A 160 -1.83 -12.74 2.77
C HIS A 160 -1.50 -14.18 3.17
N GLU A 161 -0.34 -14.67 2.79
CA GLU A 161 0.13 -16.01 3.09
C GLU A 161 1.25 -15.90 4.11
N ALA A 162 1.18 -16.70 5.18
CA ALA A 162 2.26 -16.85 6.15
C ALA A 162 3.42 -17.68 5.54
N THR A 163 3.89 -17.27 4.37
CA THR A 163 4.98 -17.90 3.64
C THR A 163 6.27 -17.29 4.13
N SER A 164 7.08 -18.05 4.86
CA SER A 164 8.40 -17.61 5.30
C SER A 164 9.34 -17.49 4.09
N LEU A 165 9.64 -16.27 3.66
CA LEU A 165 10.67 -16.03 2.66
C LEU A 165 12.07 -16.28 3.22
N THR A 166 13.00 -16.68 2.34
CA THR A 166 14.41 -16.73 2.71
C THR A 166 15.04 -15.34 2.62
N PRO A 167 16.07 -15.03 3.43
CA PRO A 167 16.81 -13.78 3.32
C PRO A 167 17.35 -13.49 1.91
N ALA A 168 17.82 -14.54 1.22
CA ALA A 168 18.31 -14.42 -0.16
C ALA A 168 17.21 -14.00 -1.14
N THR A 169 15.99 -14.53 -0.97
CA THR A 169 14.83 -14.14 -1.79
C THR A 169 14.40 -12.69 -1.52
N ALA A 170 14.43 -12.26 -0.25
CA ALA A 170 14.12 -10.87 0.11
C ALA A 170 15.15 -9.89 -0.47
N LEU A 171 16.44 -10.23 -0.45
CA LEU A 171 17.50 -9.44 -1.10
C LEU A 171 17.26 -9.27 -2.60
N GLY A 172 17.01 -10.36 -3.33
CA GLY A 172 16.73 -10.29 -4.77
C GLY A 172 15.47 -9.47 -5.10
N TYR A 173 14.48 -9.49 -4.20
CA TYR A 173 13.31 -8.62 -4.31
C TYR A 173 13.66 -7.13 -4.13
N ILE A 174 14.47 -6.80 -3.12
CA ILE A 174 14.95 -5.42 -2.89
C ILE A 174 15.73 -4.91 -4.10
N GLU A 175 16.65 -5.70 -4.65
CA GLU A 175 17.41 -5.37 -5.85
C GLU A 175 16.49 -5.11 -7.06
N SER A 176 15.43 -5.90 -7.20
CA SER A 176 14.42 -5.70 -8.24
C SER A 176 13.65 -4.40 -8.05
N CYS A 177 13.30 -4.03 -6.80
CA CYS A 177 12.69 -2.75 -6.49
C CYS A 177 13.60 -1.57 -6.82
N GLU A 178 14.91 -1.69 -6.62
CA GLU A 178 15.87 -0.64 -6.96
C GLU A 178 15.97 -0.37 -8.46
N ILE A 179 16.02 -1.44 -9.27
CA ILE A 179 16.03 -1.32 -10.73
C ILE A 179 14.78 -0.58 -11.20
N ILE A 180 13.62 -0.93 -10.65
CA ILE A 180 12.36 -0.24 -10.95
C ILE A 180 12.38 1.22 -10.53
N LEU A 181 12.88 1.53 -9.32
CA LEU A 181 12.97 2.90 -8.84
C LEU A 181 13.89 3.76 -9.70
N GLN A 182 15.03 3.22 -10.16
CA GLN A 182 15.91 3.91 -11.10
C GLN A 182 15.19 4.24 -12.41
N GLN A 183 14.40 3.30 -12.95
CA GLN A 183 13.60 3.53 -14.15
C GLN A 183 12.51 4.59 -13.91
N LEU A 184 11.78 4.51 -12.80
CA LEU A 184 10.74 5.49 -12.43
C LEU A 184 11.31 6.90 -12.20
N ASN A 185 12.53 7.00 -11.66
CA ASN A 185 13.19 8.28 -11.41
C ASN A 185 13.79 8.89 -12.69
N GLY A 186 14.09 8.08 -13.71
CA GLY A 186 14.65 8.52 -14.98
C GLY A 186 13.63 8.86 -16.07
N LEU A 187 12.32 8.89 -15.75
CA LEU A 187 11.28 9.21 -16.73
C LEU A 187 11.27 10.70 -17.07
N ASP A 188 11.09 11.01 -18.36
CA ASP A 188 10.98 12.38 -18.87
C ASP A 188 9.54 12.88 -18.70
N LEU A 189 9.30 13.68 -17.66
CA LEU A 189 7.96 14.14 -17.33
C LEU A 189 7.52 15.29 -18.24
N PRO A 190 6.23 15.40 -18.57
CA PRO A 190 5.72 16.45 -19.46
C PRO A 190 5.98 17.88 -18.97
N GLY A 191 6.23 18.09 -17.67
CA GLY A 191 6.63 19.39 -17.10
C GLY A 191 8.07 19.81 -17.44
N ASP A 192 8.97 18.87 -17.69
CA ASP A 192 10.40 19.14 -17.92
C ASP A 192 10.68 19.75 -19.30
N ARG A 193 9.74 19.60 -20.25
CA ARG A 193 9.87 20.13 -21.62
C ARG A 193 9.51 21.61 -21.77
N THR A 194 9.08 22.26 -20.69
CA THR A 194 8.67 23.68 -20.68
C THR A 194 9.63 24.62 -19.95
N ALA A 195 10.78 24.12 -19.49
CA ALA A 195 11.83 24.90 -18.82
C ALA A 195 12.98 25.25 -19.76
#